data_AF-A0A8C2RZT1-F1
#
_entry.id   AF-A0A8C2RZT1-F1
#
_cell.length_a   1.000
_cell.length_b   1.000
_cell.length_c   1.000
_cell.angle_alpha   90.00
_cell.angle_beta   90.00
_cell.angle_gamma   90.00
#
_symmetry.space_group_name_H-M   'P 1'
#
loop_
_entity.id
_entity.type
_entity.pdbx_description
1 polymer ?
#
loop_
_entity_poly.entity_id
_entity_poly.type
_entity_poly.pdbx_seq_one_letter_code
_entity_poly.pdbx_strand_id
1 'polypeptide(L)'
;MVQRAMQDLTYTSLCFPEAIKARGMDNAEDIPYYFYRDDGLLVWEAIKTFVAEVVDIYYEGDQVVEEDPELQDFVKDVYMYGMRGKKASGFPKSLKTKEKLCEYLTVVIFTASAQHAAVNFGQVGKDRASLLGGRWPGQLSCLRALGGLHHLLHRSGGGGAEGPGVWCSQGPVEFVLEFVPSTGCQCEGGGFPGPTGVGGGGSGRRPGRQSWVRAALAGGHPAGSVTVPQYDWCSWIPNAPPTMRAPPPTAKGVVTIEQIVDTLPDRGRSCWHLGAVWALSQFQDNELFLGMYPEEHFIEKPVKEAMARFRKNLDSIVSVIAERNKNKKLPYYYLSPDRIPNSVAI
;
A
#
# COMPACT_ATOMS: atom_id res chain seq x y z
N MET A 1 -4.61 12.19 -15.66
CA MET A 1 -4.59 12.56 -14.21
C MET A 1 -3.24 12.23 -13.57
N VAL A 2 -2.78 10.98 -13.62
CA VAL A 2 -1.48 10.55 -13.06
C VAL A 2 -0.30 11.44 -13.48
N GLN A 3 -0.16 11.75 -14.77
CA GLN A 3 0.93 12.63 -15.26
C GLN A 3 0.95 14.02 -14.61
N ARG A 4 -0.24 14.58 -14.30
CA ARG A 4 -0.37 15.88 -13.62
C ARG A 4 -0.07 15.74 -12.13
N ALA A 5 -0.65 14.75 -11.48
CA ALA A 5 -0.39 14.44 -10.07
C ALA A 5 1.08 14.16 -9.75
N MET A 6 1.76 13.45 -10.63
CA MET A 6 3.20 13.20 -10.51
C MET A 6 4.02 14.49 -10.54
N GLN A 7 3.44 15.60 -11.02
CA GLN A 7 4.09 16.90 -10.91
C GLN A 7 4.10 17.44 -9.48
N ASP A 8 3.13 17.05 -8.66
CA ASP A 8 2.91 17.57 -7.31
C ASP A 8 3.34 16.57 -6.22
N LEU A 9 3.65 15.32 -6.59
CA LEU A 9 4.14 14.30 -5.67
C LEU A 9 5.50 14.72 -5.10
N THR A 10 5.56 14.84 -3.77
CA THR A 10 6.79 15.14 -3.05
C THR A 10 7.06 14.12 -1.94
N TYR A 11 8.32 13.94 -1.58
CA TYR A 11 8.71 13.08 -0.45
C TYR A 11 8.04 13.54 0.85
N THR A 12 8.01 14.85 1.12
CA THR A 12 7.34 15.42 2.29
C THR A 12 5.83 15.16 2.29
N SER A 13 5.18 15.08 1.13
CA SER A 13 3.75 14.72 1.06
C SER A 13 3.45 13.26 1.47
N LEU A 14 4.47 12.40 1.48
CA LEU A 14 4.39 11.01 1.98
C LEU A 14 4.80 10.88 3.45
N CYS A 15 5.38 11.93 4.03
CA CYS A 15 5.66 11.99 5.46
C CYS A 15 4.38 12.41 6.19
N PHE A 16 3.75 11.48 6.91
CA PHE A 16 2.37 11.64 7.37
C PHE A 16 2.15 12.87 8.27
N PRO A 17 2.96 13.11 9.33
CA PRO A 17 2.81 14.30 10.18
C PRO A 17 2.96 15.61 9.40
N GLU A 18 3.97 15.69 8.53
CA GLU A 18 4.26 16.86 7.70
C GLU A 18 3.13 17.11 6.70
N ALA A 19 2.56 16.07 6.11
CA ALA A 19 1.43 16.17 5.19
C ALA A 19 0.15 16.65 5.90
N ILE A 20 -0.09 16.23 7.14
CA ILE A 20 -1.21 16.73 7.96
C ILE A 20 -1.02 18.22 8.26
N LYS A 21 0.17 18.60 8.73
CA LYS A 21 0.52 19.99 9.05
C LYS A 21 0.48 20.91 7.83
N ALA A 22 0.97 20.45 6.68
CA ALA A 22 0.95 21.23 5.44
C ALA A 22 -0.48 21.57 4.97
N ARG A 23 -1.48 20.79 5.39
CA ARG A 23 -2.90 21.06 5.13
C ARG A 23 -3.58 21.91 6.23
N GLY A 24 -2.86 22.28 7.28
CA GLY A 24 -3.41 22.99 8.44
C GLY A 24 -4.37 22.13 9.27
N MET A 25 -4.20 20.82 9.26
CA MET A 25 -5.12 19.87 9.89
C MET A 25 -4.57 19.23 11.17
N ASP A 26 -3.42 19.67 11.66
CA ASP A 26 -2.70 19.11 12.82
C ASP A 26 -3.29 19.54 14.17
N ASN A 27 -4.05 20.63 14.24
CA ASN A 27 -4.68 21.05 15.49
C ASN A 27 -5.88 20.17 15.85
N ALA A 28 -5.75 19.38 16.91
CA ALA A 28 -6.81 18.51 17.43
C ALA A 28 -7.88 19.24 18.22
N GLU A 29 -7.60 20.43 18.75
CA GLU A 29 -8.59 21.27 19.45
C GLU A 29 -9.54 21.92 18.44
N ASP A 30 -8.98 22.48 17.37
CA ASP A 30 -9.77 23.12 16.29
C ASP A 30 -10.53 22.07 15.46
N ILE A 31 -9.94 20.88 15.28
CA ILE A 31 -10.49 19.79 14.44
C ILE A 31 -10.54 18.48 15.24
N PRO A 32 -11.52 18.32 16.15
CA PRO A 32 -11.54 17.23 17.14
C PRO A 32 -12.02 15.87 16.63
N TYR A 33 -12.50 15.79 15.39
CA TYR A 33 -13.10 14.56 14.83
C TYR A 33 -12.37 14.05 13.59
N TYR A 34 -11.06 14.32 13.47
CA TYR A 34 -10.24 13.84 12.36
C TYR A 34 -9.54 12.52 12.69
N PHE A 35 -10.31 11.43 12.74
CA PHE A 35 -9.80 10.13 13.19
C PHE A 35 -8.71 9.52 12.29
N TYR A 36 -8.73 9.78 10.99
CA TYR A 36 -7.61 9.37 10.10
C TYR A 36 -6.29 10.01 10.51
N ARG A 37 -6.29 11.29 10.91
CA ARG A 37 -5.11 11.96 11.46
C ARG A 37 -4.69 11.28 12.76
N ASP A 38 -5.62 11.17 13.71
CA ASP A 38 -5.31 10.74 15.07
C ASP A 38 -4.73 9.32 15.08
N ASP A 39 -5.39 8.39 14.39
CA ASP A 39 -4.93 7.00 14.28
C ASP A 39 -3.67 6.90 13.43
N GLY A 40 -3.58 7.66 12.34
CA GLY A 40 -2.44 7.64 11.44
C GLY A 40 -1.17 8.14 12.11
N LEU A 41 -1.26 9.14 12.99
CA LEU A 41 -0.12 9.60 13.79
C LEU A 41 0.35 8.53 14.77
N LEU A 42 -0.58 7.81 15.43
CA LEU A 42 -0.22 6.71 16.33
C LEU A 42 0.49 5.57 15.59
N VAL A 43 -0.03 5.15 14.43
CA VAL A 43 0.56 4.08 13.62
C VAL A 43 1.90 4.54 13.02
N TRP A 44 2.00 5.79 12.57
CA TRP A 44 3.25 6.38 12.07
C TRP A 44 4.34 6.34 13.12
N GLU A 45 4.07 6.81 14.34
CA GLU A 45 5.07 6.81 15.42
C GLU A 45 5.44 5.39 15.87
N ALA A 46 4.50 4.44 15.86
CA ALA A 46 4.79 3.03 16.15
C ALA A 46 5.76 2.43 15.12
N ILE A 47 5.53 2.67 13.82
CA ILE A 47 6.41 2.22 12.73
C ILE A 47 7.78 2.92 12.85
N LYS A 48 7.79 4.24 13.06
CA LYS A 48 9.02 5.02 13.19
C LYS A 48 9.89 4.53 14.35
N THR A 49 9.27 4.23 15.50
CA THR A 49 9.96 3.66 16.67
C THR A 49 10.54 2.29 16.36
N PHE A 50 9.76 1.41 15.73
CA PHE A 50 10.24 0.08 15.33
C PHE A 50 11.43 0.17 14.37
N VAL A 51 11.32 0.99 13.34
CA VAL A 51 12.38 1.22 12.36
C VAL A 51 13.63 1.77 13.04
N ALA A 52 13.49 2.75 13.94
CA ALA A 52 14.61 3.31 14.67
C ALA A 52 15.35 2.25 15.50
N GLU A 53 14.62 1.39 16.22
CA GLU A 53 15.23 0.28 16.96
C GLU A 53 15.98 -0.68 16.04
N VAL A 54 15.44 -1.00 14.85
CA VAL A 54 16.10 -1.87 13.88
C VAL A 54 17.35 -1.22 13.29
N VAL A 55 17.26 0.05 12.90
CA VAL A 55 18.40 0.82 12.38
C VAL A 55 19.50 0.94 13.43
N ASP A 56 19.15 1.10 14.72
CA ASP A 56 20.10 1.14 15.82
C ASP A 56 20.81 -0.20 16.07
N ILE A 57 20.18 -1.33 15.72
CA ILE A 57 20.81 -2.66 15.82
C ILE A 57 21.89 -2.86 14.75
N TYR A 58 21.64 -2.41 13.52
CA TYR A 58 22.50 -2.71 12.36
C TYR A 58 23.45 -1.58 11.94
N TYR A 59 23.15 -0.33 12.31
CA TYR A 59 23.99 0.83 12.00
C TYR A 59 24.50 1.49 13.28
N GLU A 60 25.80 1.35 13.55
CA GLU A 60 26.45 1.92 14.74
C GLU A 60 26.43 3.46 14.75
N GLY A 61 26.43 4.08 13.56
CA GLY A 61 26.39 5.52 13.41
C GLY A 61 26.15 5.97 11.97
N ASP A 62 26.03 7.28 11.79
CA ASP A 62 25.75 7.93 10.51
C ASP A 62 26.76 7.59 9.42
N GLN A 63 28.04 7.46 9.80
CA GLN A 63 29.10 7.10 8.86
C GLN A 63 28.83 5.75 8.18
N VAL A 64 28.34 4.75 8.93
CA VAL A 64 28.03 3.42 8.37
C VAL A 64 26.84 3.50 7.40
N VAL A 65 25.88 4.39 7.66
CA VAL A 65 24.75 4.66 6.74
C VAL A 65 25.25 5.30 5.45
N GLU A 66 26.12 6.31 5.54
CA GLU A 66 26.67 7.00 4.36
C GLU A 66 27.56 6.08 3.51
N GLU A 67 28.30 5.18 4.15
CA GLU A 67 29.25 4.27 3.50
C GLU A 67 28.60 3.02 2.90
N ASP A 68 27.34 2.69 3.23
CA ASP A 68 26.62 1.54 2.68
C ASP A 68 26.25 1.73 1.20
N PRO A 69 26.95 1.07 0.25
CA PRO A 69 26.74 1.31 -1.17
C PRO A 69 25.40 0.74 -1.66
N GLU A 70 24.90 -0.34 -1.05
CA GLU A 70 23.65 -0.98 -1.45
C GLU A 70 22.46 -0.09 -1.07
N LEU A 71 22.50 0.49 0.13
CA LEU A 71 21.52 1.48 0.56
C LEU A 71 21.55 2.74 -0.32
N GLN A 72 22.74 3.25 -0.66
CA GLN A 72 22.84 4.43 -1.53
C GLN A 72 22.29 4.15 -2.93
N ASP A 73 22.60 2.98 -3.51
CA ASP A 73 22.09 2.60 -4.83
C ASP A 73 20.57 2.38 -4.81
N PHE A 74 20.01 1.79 -3.75
CA PHE A 74 18.56 1.65 -3.57
C PHE A 74 17.84 3.02 -3.60
N VAL A 75 18.30 3.98 -2.80
CA VAL A 75 17.71 5.32 -2.73
C VAL A 75 17.87 6.06 -4.04
N LYS A 76 19.04 5.93 -4.68
CA LYS A 76 19.32 6.52 -5.99
C LYS A 76 18.42 5.95 -7.07
N ASP A 77 18.13 4.65 -7.06
CA ASP A 77 17.24 4.02 -8.04
C ASP A 77 15.79 4.51 -7.90
N VAL A 78 15.31 4.66 -6.66
CA VAL A 78 14.01 5.29 -6.39
C VAL A 78 13.96 6.72 -6.94
N TYR A 79 15.00 7.52 -6.68
CA TYR A 79 15.06 8.90 -7.19
C TYR A 79 15.17 8.96 -8.72
N MET A 80 16.10 8.22 -9.33
CA MET A 80 16.43 8.31 -10.74
C MET A 80 15.38 7.66 -11.64
N TYR A 81 14.93 6.45 -11.30
CA TYR A 81 14.03 5.68 -12.15
C TYR A 81 12.58 5.78 -11.68
N GLY A 82 12.33 5.66 -10.37
CA GLY A 82 10.98 5.81 -9.81
C GLY A 82 10.44 7.23 -9.98
N MET A 83 11.18 8.21 -9.47
CA MET A 83 10.83 9.64 -9.52
C MET A 83 11.36 10.36 -10.77
N ARG A 84 11.94 9.62 -11.71
CA ARG A 84 12.45 10.13 -13.01
C ARG A 84 13.50 11.23 -12.85
N GLY A 85 14.27 11.20 -11.78
CA GLY A 85 15.32 12.18 -11.48
C GLY A 85 14.82 13.60 -11.22
N LYS A 86 13.52 13.78 -10.95
CA LYS A 86 12.89 15.10 -10.81
C LYS A 86 13.30 15.76 -9.49
N LYS A 87 14.11 16.82 -9.55
CA LYS A 87 14.57 17.56 -8.35
C LYS A 87 13.42 18.07 -7.45
N ALA A 88 12.32 18.53 -8.06
CA ALA A 88 11.17 19.05 -7.32
C ALA A 88 10.36 17.96 -6.58
N SER A 89 10.65 16.66 -6.78
CA SER A 89 10.02 15.60 -5.97
C SER A 89 10.52 15.61 -4.52
N GLY A 90 11.67 16.23 -4.22
CA GLY A 90 12.24 16.27 -2.87
C GLY A 90 12.70 14.92 -2.33
N PHE A 91 12.68 13.85 -3.13
CA PHE A 91 13.23 12.56 -2.73
C PHE A 91 14.75 12.65 -2.53
N PRO A 92 15.30 12.06 -1.47
CA PRO A 92 16.74 12.03 -1.26
C PRO A 92 17.43 11.25 -2.38
N LYS A 93 18.65 11.69 -2.72
CA LYS A 93 19.53 10.98 -3.67
C LYS A 93 20.50 10.02 -2.97
N SER A 94 20.67 10.23 -1.67
CA SER A 94 21.58 9.54 -0.77
C SER A 94 21.08 9.76 0.65
N LEU A 95 21.35 8.82 1.55
CA LEU A 95 21.06 8.94 2.97
C LEU A 95 22.39 8.93 3.74
N LYS A 96 22.57 9.90 4.64
CA LYS A 96 23.83 10.09 5.37
C LYS A 96 23.70 9.93 6.87
N THR A 97 22.48 9.87 7.39
CA THR A 97 22.26 9.81 8.84
C THR A 97 21.19 8.77 9.14
N LYS A 98 21.28 8.20 10.35
CA LYS A 98 20.32 7.23 10.86
C LYS A 98 18.93 7.84 10.93
N GLU A 99 18.79 9.10 11.33
CA GLU A 99 17.48 9.75 11.40
C GLU A 99 16.82 9.80 10.01
N LYS A 100 17.59 10.12 8.97
CA LYS A 100 17.07 10.16 7.60
C LYS A 100 16.76 8.78 7.04
N LEU A 101 17.54 7.76 7.39
CA LEU A 101 17.20 6.37 7.08
C LEU A 101 15.90 5.95 7.76
N CYS A 102 15.74 6.26 9.05
CA CYS A 102 14.52 5.94 9.79
C CYS A 102 13.28 6.61 9.18
N GLU A 103 13.36 7.91 8.85
CA GLU A 103 12.29 8.64 8.17
C GLU A 103 11.93 7.98 6.82
N TYR A 104 12.95 7.61 6.04
CA TYR A 104 12.77 6.98 4.72
C TYR A 104 12.09 5.62 4.80
N LEU A 105 12.55 4.74 5.69
CA LEU A 105 11.94 3.42 5.88
C LEU A 105 10.53 3.53 6.49
N THR A 106 10.29 4.52 7.36
CA THR A 106 8.94 4.81 7.89
C THR A 106 7.99 5.19 6.77
N VAL A 107 8.41 6.07 5.84
CA VAL A 107 7.61 6.42 4.65
C VAL A 107 7.25 5.17 3.85
N VAL A 108 8.22 4.30 3.57
CA VAL A 108 8.01 3.07 2.78
C VAL A 108 7.00 2.15 3.46
N ILE A 109 7.23 1.81 4.73
CA ILE A 109 6.37 0.87 5.47
C ILE A 109 4.97 1.47 5.66
N PHE A 110 4.86 2.72 6.10
CA PHE A 110 3.57 3.37 6.32
C PHE A 110 2.76 3.50 5.02
N THR A 111 3.42 3.84 3.90
CA THR A 111 2.74 3.97 2.60
C THR A 111 2.21 2.62 2.11
N ALA A 112 3.02 1.56 2.24
CA ALA A 112 2.66 0.21 1.81
C ALA A 112 1.58 -0.46 2.67
N SER A 113 1.47 -0.05 3.94
CA SER A 113 0.53 -0.63 4.91
C SER A 113 -0.60 0.34 5.26
N ALA A 114 -0.40 1.18 6.27
CA ALA A 114 -1.40 2.05 6.88
C ALA A 114 -2.07 3.01 5.89
N GLN A 115 -1.29 3.69 5.05
CA GLN A 115 -1.85 4.64 4.07
C GLN A 115 -2.73 3.91 3.06
N HIS A 116 -2.22 2.82 2.49
CA HIS A 116 -3.00 1.98 1.58
C HIS A 116 -4.26 1.46 2.27
N ALA A 117 -4.15 1.01 3.53
CA ALA A 117 -5.26 0.47 4.26
C ALA A 117 -6.40 1.49 4.49
N ALA A 118 -6.03 2.68 4.95
CA ALA A 118 -6.94 3.78 5.22
C ALA A 118 -7.73 4.23 3.99
N VAL A 119 -7.15 4.07 2.81
CA VAL A 119 -7.74 4.57 1.58
C VAL A 119 -8.39 3.50 0.70
N ASN A 120 -8.20 2.22 1.02
CA ASN A 120 -8.64 1.13 0.18
C ASN A 120 -9.74 0.26 0.82
N PHE A 121 -9.51 -0.30 2.01
CA PHE A 121 -10.38 -1.36 2.53
C PHE A 121 -11.69 -0.82 3.12
N GLY A 122 -12.83 -1.34 2.65
CA GLY A 122 -14.14 -1.24 3.33
C GLY A 122 -14.25 -2.15 4.56
N GLN A 123 -15.15 -1.80 5.50
CA GLN A 123 -15.36 -2.52 6.76
C GLN A 123 -16.31 -3.72 6.65
N VAL A 124 -16.96 -3.94 5.51
CA VAL A 124 -17.90 -5.06 5.33
C VAL A 124 -17.15 -6.40 5.27
N GLY A 125 -16.86 -6.94 6.45
CA GLY A 125 -16.56 -8.36 6.65
C GLY A 125 -17.83 -9.22 6.67
N LYS A 126 -17.65 -10.53 6.46
CA LYS A 126 -18.67 -11.59 6.30
C LYS A 126 -19.86 -11.54 7.29
N ASP A 127 -19.71 -10.92 8.47
CA ASP A 127 -20.73 -10.92 9.52
C ASP A 127 -21.67 -9.69 9.54
N ARG A 128 -21.40 -8.63 8.78
CA ARG A 128 -22.18 -7.37 8.82
C ARG A 128 -23.21 -7.18 7.71
N ALA A 129 -23.53 -8.23 6.97
CA ALA A 129 -24.71 -8.23 6.08
C ALA A 129 -26.05 -8.06 6.84
N SER A 130 -26.06 -8.11 8.19
CA SER A 130 -27.28 -8.00 8.98
C SER A 130 -27.70 -6.57 9.35
N LEU A 131 -26.80 -5.58 9.33
CA LEU A 131 -27.13 -4.21 9.78
C LEU A 131 -27.89 -3.37 8.74
N LEU A 132 -27.98 -3.84 7.49
CA LEU A 132 -28.84 -3.23 6.48
C LEU A 132 -30.26 -3.81 6.43
N GLY A 133 -30.65 -4.71 7.35
CA GLY A 133 -32.04 -4.97 7.78
C GLY A 133 -33.13 -5.13 6.70
N GLY A 134 -32.72 -5.37 5.46
CA GLY A 134 -33.55 -5.20 4.28
C GLY A 134 -33.13 -6.27 3.30
N ARG A 135 -33.89 -7.35 3.31
CA ARG A 135 -33.84 -8.40 2.30
C ARG A 135 -34.16 -7.75 0.95
N TRP A 136 -33.15 -7.27 0.23
CA TRP A 136 -33.30 -6.82 -1.16
C TRP A 136 -33.50 -8.08 -2.02
N PRO A 137 -34.73 -8.35 -2.52
CA PRO A 137 -34.99 -9.53 -3.33
C PRO A 137 -34.56 -9.21 -4.76
N GLY A 138 -33.26 -9.29 -5.04
CA GLY A 138 -32.74 -9.00 -6.37
C GLY A 138 -31.30 -9.42 -6.66
N GLN A 139 -30.48 -9.73 -5.65
CA GLN A 139 -29.06 -10.03 -5.90
C GLN A 139 -28.81 -11.43 -6.48
N LEU A 140 -29.74 -12.38 -6.33
CA LEU A 140 -29.54 -13.74 -6.86
C LEU A 140 -29.71 -13.86 -8.39
N SER A 141 -30.29 -12.86 -9.06
CA SER A 141 -30.46 -12.88 -10.52
C SER A 141 -29.29 -12.24 -11.27
N CYS A 142 -28.62 -11.21 -10.73
CA CYS A 142 -27.45 -10.61 -11.37
C CYS A 142 -26.19 -11.49 -11.29
N LEU A 143 -25.97 -12.19 -10.17
CA LEU A 143 -24.82 -13.11 -10.04
C LEU A 143 -24.98 -14.40 -10.86
N ARG A 144 -26.20 -14.86 -11.13
CA ARG A 144 -26.45 -15.99 -12.04
C ARG A 144 -26.14 -15.67 -13.51
N ALA A 145 -26.13 -14.40 -13.91
CA ALA A 145 -25.76 -14.00 -15.27
C ALA A 145 -24.25 -14.11 -15.56
N LEU A 146 -23.41 -14.23 -14.52
CA LEU A 146 -21.96 -14.45 -14.66
C LEU A 146 -21.56 -15.93 -14.52
N GLY A 147 -22.49 -16.82 -14.14
CA GLY A 147 -22.23 -18.24 -13.82
C GLY A 147 -22.56 -19.23 -14.95
N GLY A 148 -22.34 -18.84 -16.21
CA GLY A 148 -22.66 -19.64 -17.38
C GLY A 148 -21.44 -20.18 -18.14
N LEU A 149 -20.47 -20.80 -17.46
CA LEU A 149 -19.35 -21.46 -18.14
C LEU A 149 -18.93 -22.75 -17.41
N HIS A 150 -19.82 -23.74 -17.34
CA HIS A 150 -19.48 -25.06 -16.77
C HIS A 150 -19.83 -26.26 -17.67
N HIS A 151 -20.07 -26.03 -18.96
CA HIS A 151 -20.21 -27.12 -19.94
C HIS A 151 -19.66 -26.70 -21.30
N LEU A 152 -18.34 -26.83 -21.48
CA LEU A 152 -17.68 -26.97 -22.80
C LEU A 152 -16.20 -27.33 -22.63
N LEU A 153 -15.94 -28.48 -22.04
CA LEU A 153 -14.63 -29.16 -22.15
C LEU A 153 -14.86 -30.61 -22.51
N HIS A 154 -15.15 -30.88 -23.78
CA HIS A 154 -14.86 -32.15 -24.46
C HIS A 154 -15.15 -32.02 -25.97
N ARG A 155 -14.16 -31.56 -26.76
CA ARG A 155 -13.76 -32.11 -28.08
C ARG A 155 -12.80 -31.18 -28.84
N SER A 156 -11.58 -31.68 -29.02
CA SER A 156 -10.83 -31.78 -30.28
C SER A 156 -10.82 -30.60 -31.26
N GLY A 157 -9.61 -30.03 -31.46
CA GLY A 157 -9.01 -29.92 -32.80
C GLY A 157 -8.77 -28.52 -33.35
N GLY A 158 -7.49 -28.11 -33.39
CA GLY A 158 -6.80 -27.43 -34.49
C GLY A 158 -7.28 -26.05 -34.99
N GLY A 159 -6.37 -25.07 -34.98
CA GLY A 159 -6.44 -23.88 -35.83
C GLY A 159 -6.14 -22.59 -35.07
N GLY A 160 -5.00 -21.95 -35.39
CA GLY A 160 -4.54 -20.73 -34.73
C GLY A 160 -5.33 -19.48 -35.09
N ALA A 161 -5.37 -18.54 -34.16
CA ALA A 161 -5.42 -17.09 -34.38
C ALA A 161 -5.11 -16.38 -33.05
N GLU A 162 -4.22 -15.39 -33.11
CA GLU A 162 -3.76 -14.58 -31.99
C GLU A 162 -4.88 -13.65 -31.45
N GLY A 163 -4.92 -13.47 -30.13
CA GLY A 163 -5.81 -12.55 -29.39
C GLY A 163 -5.29 -12.33 -27.96
N PRO A 164 -5.58 -11.19 -27.31
CA PRO A 164 -4.74 -10.63 -26.25
C PRO A 164 -4.79 -11.46 -24.98
N GLY A 165 -3.63 -11.94 -24.55
CA GLY A 165 -3.46 -12.74 -23.34
C GLY A 165 -3.90 -11.99 -22.09
N VAL A 166 -4.80 -12.64 -21.35
CA VAL A 166 -5.07 -12.38 -19.94
C VAL A 166 -3.77 -12.69 -19.18
N TRP A 167 -3.15 -11.67 -18.60
CA TRP A 167 -2.01 -11.86 -17.72
C TRP A 167 -2.52 -12.48 -16.41
N CYS A 168 -2.21 -13.76 -16.25
CA CYS A 168 -2.36 -14.49 -14.99
C CYS A 168 -1.44 -13.84 -13.94
N SER A 169 -1.99 -13.57 -12.76
CA SER A 169 -1.33 -12.95 -11.62
C SER A 169 -0.03 -13.66 -11.24
N GLN A 170 1.08 -12.93 -11.26
CA GLN A 170 2.27 -13.30 -10.49
C GLN A 170 1.92 -13.07 -9.01
N GLY A 171 2.35 -13.99 -8.14
CA GLY A 171 2.03 -14.01 -6.70
C GLY A 171 2.51 -12.76 -5.94
N PRO A 172 2.15 -12.65 -4.65
CA PRO A 172 2.46 -11.47 -3.84
C PRO A 172 3.97 -11.23 -3.77
N VAL A 173 4.38 -9.99 -4.01
CA VAL A 173 5.75 -9.52 -3.75
C VAL A 173 5.73 -8.91 -2.36
N GLU A 174 6.13 -9.68 -1.35
CA GLU A 174 6.34 -9.17 0.00
C GLU A 174 7.59 -8.28 0.04
N PHE A 175 7.50 -7.14 0.74
CA PHE A 175 8.64 -6.26 0.99
C PHE A 175 9.32 -6.71 2.28
N VAL A 176 10.47 -7.36 2.14
CA VAL A 176 11.43 -7.55 3.22
C VAL A 176 12.68 -6.76 2.82
N LEU A 177 13.04 -5.76 3.63
CA LEU A 177 14.32 -5.08 3.51
C LEU A 177 15.38 -6.06 4.03
N GLU A 178 15.98 -6.83 3.12
CA GLU A 178 17.19 -7.60 3.43
C GLU A 178 18.32 -6.61 3.71
N PHE A 179 18.71 -6.47 4.97
CA PHE A 179 20.02 -5.93 5.33
C PHE A 179 20.98 -7.12 5.39
N VAL A 180 21.92 -7.20 4.45
CA VAL A 180 23.05 -8.13 4.54
C VAL A 180 24.23 -7.36 5.12
N PRO A 181 24.62 -7.59 6.39
CA PRO A 181 25.83 -6.97 6.92
C PRO A 181 27.05 -7.60 6.24
N SER A 182 27.91 -6.79 5.64
CA SER A 182 29.21 -7.23 5.16
C SER A 182 30.10 -7.58 6.36
N THR A 183 30.05 -8.82 6.83
CA THR A 183 31.06 -9.33 7.77
C THR A 183 32.33 -9.64 6.99
N GLY A 184 33.35 -8.79 7.17
CA GLY A 184 34.69 -9.00 6.65
C GLY A 184 35.32 -10.22 7.31
N CYS A 185 35.33 -11.37 6.63
CA CYS A 185 36.17 -12.50 7.01
C CYS A 185 37.63 -12.18 6.66
N GLN A 186 38.43 -11.93 7.69
CA GLN A 186 39.89 -12.02 7.63
C GLN A 186 40.27 -13.50 7.44
N CYS A 187 40.86 -13.83 6.28
CA CYS A 187 41.63 -15.06 6.12
C CYS A 187 43.10 -14.68 5.96
N GLU A 188 43.89 -14.86 7.02
CA GLU A 188 45.34 -14.85 6.94
C GLU A 188 45.86 -16.15 6.32
N GLY A 189 46.84 -16.01 5.42
CA GLY A 189 47.99 -16.89 5.36
C GLY A 189 47.99 -18.06 4.37
N GLY A 190 48.73 -17.91 3.26
CA GLY A 190 49.47 -19.05 2.70
C GLY A 190 49.66 -19.10 1.18
N GLY A 191 50.71 -18.45 0.67
CA GLY A 191 51.64 -19.03 -0.33
C GLY A 191 51.21 -19.17 -1.81
N PHE A 192 51.75 -18.27 -2.65
CA PHE A 192 52.05 -18.44 -4.08
C PHE A 192 53.09 -19.58 -4.33
N PRO A 193 53.38 -20.07 -5.58
CA PRO A 193 53.18 -19.39 -6.89
C PRO A 193 52.60 -20.23 -8.06
N GLY A 194 52.17 -19.51 -9.12
CA GLY A 194 51.80 -20.03 -10.45
C GLY A 194 52.99 -20.56 -11.27
N PRO A 195 52.98 -20.62 -12.63
CA PRO A 195 52.11 -19.97 -13.63
C PRO A 195 51.46 -21.03 -14.59
N THR A 196 50.58 -20.82 -15.56
CA THR A 196 50.53 -19.94 -16.76
C THR A 196 49.18 -20.21 -17.46
N GLY A 197 48.58 -19.20 -18.10
CA GLY A 197 48.02 -19.37 -19.44
C GLY A 197 46.50 -19.52 -19.64
N VAL A 198 45.95 -18.49 -20.30
CA VAL A 198 44.90 -18.54 -21.35
C VAL A 198 43.42 -18.61 -20.93
N GLY A 199 42.85 -17.41 -20.82
CA GLY A 199 41.64 -16.92 -21.52
C GLY A 199 40.53 -17.88 -21.94
N GLY A 200 39.33 -17.63 -21.39
CA GLY A 200 38.07 -18.14 -21.92
C GLY A 200 36.89 -17.56 -21.13
N GLY A 201 36.38 -16.41 -21.57
CA GLY A 201 35.22 -15.76 -20.98
C GLY A 201 33.94 -16.57 -21.20
N GLY A 202 33.33 -17.01 -20.10
CA GLY A 202 31.99 -17.57 -20.07
C GLY A 202 31.12 -16.73 -19.14
N SER A 203 30.24 -15.91 -19.69
CA SER A 203 29.26 -15.13 -18.94
C SER A 203 28.21 -16.06 -18.29
N GLY A 204 28.37 -16.34 -17.01
CA GLY A 204 27.33 -16.94 -16.18
C GLY A 204 26.23 -15.92 -15.89
N ARG A 205 25.08 -16.04 -16.58
CA ARG A 205 23.85 -15.32 -16.24
C ARG A 205 23.37 -15.79 -14.87
N ARG A 206 23.41 -14.92 -13.86
CA ARG A 206 22.59 -15.06 -12.65
C ARG A 206 21.23 -14.40 -12.89
N PRO A 207 20.10 -15.07 -12.63
CA PRO A 207 18.78 -14.49 -12.79
C PRO A 207 18.43 -13.61 -11.58
N GLY A 208 17.64 -12.55 -11.81
CA GLY A 208 17.03 -11.75 -10.74
C GLY A 208 17.65 -10.36 -10.57
N ARG A 209 17.27 -9.40 -11.42
CA ARG A 209 17.69 -8.01 -11.24
C ARG A 209 16.66 -6.94 -11.67
N GLN A 210 15.37 -7.28 -11.80
CA GLN A 210 14.38 -6.33 -12.38
C GLN A 210 12.95 -6.33 -11.77
N SER A 211 12.60 -7.14 -10.76
CA SER A 211 11.20 -7.17 -10.26
C SER A 211 10.88 -6.21 -9.10
N TRP A 212 11.87 -5.77 -8.32
CA TRP A 212 11.62 -5.08 -7.04
C TRP A 212 11.18 -3.60 -7.15
N VAL A 213 11.62 -2.90 -8.20
CA VAL A 213 11.49 -1.42 -8.26
C VAL A 213 10.11 -0.94 -8.75
N ARG A 214 9.30 -1.81 -9.38
CA ARG A 214 8.08 -1.35 -10.07
C ARG A 214 6.81 -1.31 -9.23
N ALA A 215 6.72 -2.08 -8.15
CA ALA A 215 5.47 -2.23 -7.40
C ALA A 215 5.23 -1.11 -6.37
N ALA A 216 6.26 -0.68 -5.64
CA ALA A 216 6.10 0.25 -4.51
C ALA A 216 5.74 1.69 -4.90
N LEU A 217 6.04 2.12 -6.13
CA LEU A 217 5.91 3.53 -6.55
C LEU A 217 4.87 3.76 -7.65
N ALA A 218 4.21 2.71 -8.14
CA ALA A 218 3.16 2.83 -9.16
C ALA A 218 1.82 3.34 -8.59
N GLY A 219 1.67 3.43 -7.27
CA GLY A 219 0.44 3.83 -6.58
C GLY A 219 0.35 5.31 -6.19
N GLY A 220 1.14 6.21 -6.80
CA GLY A 220 1.03 7.66 -6.58
C GLY A 220 -0.31 8.20 -7.08
N HIS A 221 -1.38 8.03 -6.29
CA HIS A 221 -2.68 8.59 -6.58
C HIS A 221 -2.61 10.13 -6.49
N PRO A 222 -3.29 10.85 -7.42
CA PRO A 222 -3.40 12.30 -7.37
C PRO A 222 -3.84 12.81 -6.00
N ALA A 223 -3.09 13.79 -5.49
CA ALA A 223 -3.61 14.78 -4.57
C ALA A 223 -4.96 15.30 -5.12
N GLY A 224 -6.06 14.83 -4.55
CA GLY A 224 -7.42 15.13 -5.01
C GLY A 224 -8.40 13.95 -5.05
N SER A 225 -7.93 12.71 -4.97
CA SER A 225 -8.82 11.56 -4.71
C SER A 225 -8.45 10.98 -3.35
N VAL A 226 -9.14 11.42 -2.30
CA VAL A 226 -9.19 10.63 -1.06
C VAL A 226 -9.91 9.36 -1.48
N THR A 227 -9.16 8.31 -1.81
CA THR A 227 -9.76 6.98 -1.93
C THR A 227 -10.32 6.69 -0.54
N VAL A 228 -11.64 6.62 -0.45
CA VAL A 228 -12.36 6.31 0.76
C VAL A 228 -12.49 4.79 0.81
N PRO A 229 -12.55 4.18 2.00
CA PRO A 229 -12.88 2.78 2.19
C PRO A 229 -14.00 2.32 1.27
N GLN A 230 -13.62 1.55 0.24
CA GLN A 230 -14.32 1.68 -1.05
C GLN A 230 -15.77 1.21 -0.94
N TYR A 231 -16.01 0.02 -0.41
CA TYR A 231 -17.37 -0.50 -0.38
C TYR A 231 -18.28 0.27 0.59
N ASP A 232 -17.80 0.66 1.77
CA ASP A 232 -18.63 1.34 2.78
C ASP A 232 -19.19 2.67 2.27
N TRP A 233 -18.37 3.43 1.56
CA TRP A 233 -18.71 4.79 1.12
C TRP A 233 -19.17 4.84 -0.33
N CYS A 234 -18.73 3.93 -1.20
CA CYS A 234 -19.05 3.97 -2.62
C CYS A 234 -20.14 2.96 -3.04
N SER A 235 -20.58 2.06 -2.15
CA SER A 235 -21.69 1.13 -2.47
C SER A 235 -23.02 1.85 -2.64
N TRP A 236 -23.25 2.92 -1.87
CA TRP A 236 -24.36 3.83 -2.15
C TRP A 236 -23.96 4.81 -3.25
N ILE A 237 -24.21 4.44 -4.50
CA ILE A 237 -23.74 5.16 -5.70
C ILE A 237 -24.02 6.68 -5.69
N PRO A 238 -25.17 7.18 -5.23
CA PRO A 238 -25.38 8.63 -5.14
C PRO A 238 -24.37 9.37 -4.25
N ASN A 239 -23.72 8.68 -3.30
CA ASN A 239 -22.66 9.25 -2.45
C ASN A 239 -21.32 9.38 -3.20
N ALA A 240 -21.01 8.45 -4.10
CA ALA A 240 -19.75 8.44 -4.86
C ALA A 240 -19.98 7.93 -6.30
N PRO A 241 -20.63 8.72 -7.17
CA PRO A 241 -20.95 8.28 -8.51
C PRO A 241 -19.68 8.17 -9.36
N PRO A 242 -19.37 7.01 -9.97
CA PRO A 242 -18.19 6.82 -10.83
C PRO A 242 -18.24 7.64 -12.12
N THR A 243 -19.42 8.15 -12.51
CA THR A 243 -19.61 9.00 -13.68
C THR A 243 -20.86 9.84 -13.55
N MET A 244 -20.96 10.91 -14.35
CA MET A 244 -22.14 11.76 -14.50
C MET A 244 -22.49 11.84 -15.99
N ARG A 245 -23.76 11.63 -16.33
CA ARG A 245 -24.26 11.54 -17.72
C ARG A 245 -24.80 12.86 -18.29
N ALA A 246 -24.82 13.92 -17.48
CA ALA A 246 -25.22 15.27 -17.87
C ALA A 246 -24.18 16.29 -17.38
N PRO A 247 -24.05 17.45 -18.05
CA PRO A 247 -23.15 18.52 -17.60
C PRO A 247 -23.63 19.12 -16.26
N PRO A 248 -22.74 19.80 -15.51
CA PRO A 248 -23.14 20.55 -14.33
C PRO A 248 -24.22 21.60 -14.66
N PRO A 249 -25.23 21.80 -13.79
CA PRO A 249 -26.29 22.77 -14.04
C PRO A 249 -25.75 24.21 -14.11
N THR A 250 -26.26 24.99 -15.05
CA THR A 250 -25.82 26.39 -15.30
C THR A 250 -26.75 27.44 -14.67
N ALA A 251 -27.89 27.02 -14.11
CA ALA A 251 -28.83 27.89 -13.42
C ALA A 251 -29.34 27.22 -12.13
N LYS A 252 -29.72 28.05 -11.14
CA LYS A 252 -30.33 27.57 -9.89
C LYS A 252 -31.82 27.33 -10.08
N GLY A 253 -32.40 26.41 -9.29
CA GLY A 253 -33.86 26.19 -9.23
C GLY A 253 -34.49 25.47 -10.43
N VAL A 254 -33.69 24.96 -11.36
CA VAL A 254 -34.17 24.27 -12.58
C VAL A 254 -34.03 22.75 -12.55
N VAL A 255 -33.28 22.21 -11.59
CA VAL A 255 -32.96 20.79 -11.49
C VAL A 255 -34.09 20.04 -10.77
N THR A 256 -34.56 18.95 -11.39
CA THR A 256 -35.57 18.03 -10.86
C THR A 256 -34.95 16.72 -10.37
N ILE A 257 -35.67 15.94 -9.56
CA ILE A 257 -35.17 14.64 -9.08
C ILE A 257 -35.03 13.64 -10.23
N GLU A 258 -35.91 13.71 -11.23
CA GLU A 258 -35.86 12.89 -12.44
C GLU A 258 -34.56 13.16 -13.21
N GLN A 259 -34.20 14.43 -13.39
CA GLN A 259 -32.92 14.81 -14.00
C GLN A 259 -31.71 14.34 -13.19
N ILE A 260 -31.78 14.30 -11.86
CA ILE A 260 -30.71 13.75 -11.03
C ILE A 260 -30.54 12.25 -11.30
N VAL A 261 -31.63 11.49 -11.30
CA VAL A 261 -31.59 10.04 -11.59
C VAL A 261 -31.06 9.77 -13.01
N ASP A 262 -31.44 10.59 -13.98
CA ASP A 262 -30.93 10.50 -15.35
C ASP A 262 -29.47 10.94 -15.50
N THR A 263 -28.97 11.80 -14.60
CA THR A 263 -27.57 12.21 -14.56
C THR A 263 -26.69 11.16 -13.87
N LEU A 264 -27.20 10.47 -12.85
CA LEU A 264 -26.48 9.40 -12.16
C LEU A 264 -26.11 8.23 -13.11
N PRO A 265 -25.12 7.40 -12.77
CA PRO A 265 -24.73 6.25 -13.58
C PRO A 265 -25.93 5.35 -13.91
N ASP A 266 -25.96 4.80 -15.13
CA ASP A 266 -26.94 3.77 -15.48
C ASP A 266 -26.69 2.47 -14.70
N ARG A 267 -27.62 1.53 -14.83
CA ARG A 267 -27.58 0.23 -14.13
C ARG A 267 -26.34 -0.59 -14.46
N GLY A 268 -25.84 -0.54 -15.69
CA GLY A 268 -24.67 -1.30 -16.12
C GLY A 268 -23.40 -0.77 -15.44
N ARG A 269 -23.18 0.55 -15.51
CA ARG A 269 -22.04 1.20 -14.82
C ARG A 269 -22.12 1.04 -13.31
N SER A 270 -23.33 1.14 -12.76
CA SER A 270 -23.61 0.91 -11.35
C SER A 270 -23.22 -0.51 -10.91
N CYS A 271 -23.57 -1.53 -11.70
CA CYS A 271 -23.24 -2.92 -11.42
C CYS A 271 -21.72 -3.16 -11.40
N TRP A 272 -21.01 -2.69 -12.43
CA TRP A 272 -19.55 -2.80 -12.50
C TRP A 272 -18.85 -2.09 -11.35
N HIS A 273 -19.32 -0.89 -10.99
CA HIS A 273 -18.81 -0.13 -9.86
C HIS A 273 -18.93 -0.90 -8.55
N LEU A 274 -20.13 -1.42 -8.25
CA LEU A 274 -20.37 -2.24 -7.05
C LEU A 274 -19.49 -3.48 -6.98
N GLY A 275 -19.32 -4.18 -8.10
CA GLY A 275 -18.45 -5.34 -8.19
C GLY A 275 -16.99 -4.98 -7.91
N ALA A 276 -16.49 -3.89 -8.50
CA ALA A 276 -15.13 -3.43 -8.32
C ALA A 276 -14.85 -3.00 -6.86
N VAL A 277 -15.69 -2.12 -6.29
CA VAL A 277 -15.46 -1.61 -4.93
C VAL A 277 -15.64 -2.69 -3.86
N TRP A 278 -16.47 -3.71 -4.13
CA TRP A 278 -16.62 -4.86 -3.24
C TRP A 278 -15.36 -5.73 -3.26
N ALA A 279 -14.88 -6.09 -4.46
CA ALA A 279 -13.72 -6.96 -4.64
C ALA A 279 -12.45 -6.33 -4.03
N LEU A 280 -12.20 -5.05 -4.33
CA LEU A 280 -11.04 -4.30 -3.81
C LEU A 280 -11.14 -3.97 -2.31
N SER A 281 -12.19 -4.40 -1.61
CA SER A 281 -12.36 -4.19 -0.16
C SER A 281 -12.25 -5.49 0.67
N GLN A 282 -12.08 -6.66 0.05
CA GLN A 282 -12.02 -7.94 0.77
C GLN A 282 -10.60 -8.32 1.20
N PHE A 283 -10.42 -8.70 2.46
CA PHE A 283 -9.21 -9.39 2.89
C PHE A 283 -9.19 -10.84 2.39
N GLN A 284 -7.99 -11.37 2.17
CA GLN A 284 -7.81 -12.81 1.99
C GLN A 284 -8.04 -13.57 3.31
N ASP A 285 -8.40 -14.85 3.24
CA ASP A 285 -8.63 -15.64 4.46
C ASP A 285 -7.35 -15.81 5.30
N ASN A 286 -6.17 -15.72 4.68
CA ASN A 286 -4.85 -15.80 5.33
C ASN A 286 -4.09 -14.46 5.28
N GLU A 287 -4.81 -13.33 5.31
CA GLU A 287 -4.20 -11.99 5.30
C GLU A 287 -3.17 -11.80 6.42
N LEU A 288 -2.03 -11.20 6.10
CA LEU A 288 -0.99 -10.86 7.07
C LEU A 288 -1.07 -9.38 7.45
N PHE A 289 -1.57 -9.12 8.65
CA PHE A 289 -1.70 -7.77 9.19
C PHE A 289 -0.38 -7.23 9.75
N LEU A 290 -0.34 -5.92 9.98
CA LEU A 290 0.85 -5.17 10.34
C LEU A 290 1.53 -5.77 11.58
N GLY A 291 2.80 -6.12 11.44
CA GLY A 291 3.58 -6.73 12.51
C GLY A 291 3.54 -8.27 12.57
N MET A 292 2.73 -8.90 11.71
CA MET A 292 2.75 -10.35 11.49
C MET A 292 3.84 -10.70 10.47
N TYR A 293 4.94 -11.28 10.93
CA TYR A 293 6.09 -11.64 10.10
C TYR A 293 6.38 -13.15 10.24
N PRO A 294 5.59 -14.02 9.59
CA PRO A 294 5.78 -15.47 9.66
C PRO A 294 7.02 -15.93 8.89
N GLU A 295 7.44 -15.19 7.86
CA GLU A 295 8.69 -15.45 7.16
C GLU A 295 9.89 -14.96 7.99
N GLU A 296 10.66 -15.90 8.52
CA GLU A 296 11.79 -15.60 9.41
C GLU A 296 13.07 -15.19 8.66
N HIS A 297 13.04 -14.02 8.03
CA HIS A 297 14.25 -13.39 7.46
C HIS A 297 15.18 -12.90 8.58
N PHE A 298 14.62 -12.29 9.62
CA PHE A 298 15.34 -11.92 10.84
C PHE A 298 15.35 -13.09 11.83
N ILE A 299 16.53 -13.65 12.08
CA ILE A 299 16.73 -14.75 13.04
C ILE A 299 17.32 -14.28 14.37
N GLU A 300 17.91 -13.08 14.41
CA GLU A 300 18.69 -12.57 15.54
C GLU A 300 17.78 -12.11 16.69
N LYS A 301 18.24 -12.32 17.92
CA LYS A 301 17.45 -12.01 19.13
C LYS A 301 17.10 -10.51 19.27
N PRO A 302 18.04 -9.54 19.08
CA PRO A 302 17.72 -8.13 19.29
C PRO A 302 16.58 -7.61 18.41
N VAL A 303 16.59 -7.99 17.12
CA VAL A 303 15.55 -7.59 16.17
C VAL A 303 14.23 -8.32 16.44
N LYS A 304 14.25 -9.61 16.82
CA LYS A 304 13.02 -10.31 17.26
C LYS A 304 12.38 -9.66 18.48
N GLU A 305 13.18 -9.13 19.42
CA GLU A 305 12.67 -8.36 20.55
C GLU A 305 12.09 -6.99 20.14
N ALA A 306 12.71 -6.30 19.18
CA ALA A 306 12.17 -5.07 18.59
C ALA A 306 10.82 -5.31 17.90
N MET A 307 10.71 -6.39 17.11
CA MET A 307 9.45 -6.83 16.49
C MET A 307 8.37 -7.15 17.54
N ALA A 308 8.75 -7.73 18.68
CA ALA A 308 7.83 -8.00 19.77
C ALA A 308 7.32 -6.72 20.46
N ARG A 309 8.19 -5.73 20.68
CA ARG A 309 7.80 -4.41 21.19
C ARG A 309 6.89 -3.68 20.19
N PHE A 310 7.20 -3.77 18.90
CA PHE A 310 6.35 -3.22 17.84
C PHE A 310 4.94 -3.79 17.88
N ARG A 311 4.78 -5.13 17.92
CA ARG A 311 3.46 -5.78 18.06
C ARG A 311 2.72 -5.31 19.31
N LYS A 312 3.40 -5.23 20.46
CA LYS A 312 2.79 -4.74 21.70
C LYS A 312 2.30 -3.29 21.59
N ASN A 313 3.04 -2.42 20.90
CA ASN A 313 2.63 -1.05 20.63
C ASN A 313 1.39 -1.02 19.71
N LEU A 314 1.35 -1.87 18.67
CA LEU A 314 0.18 -2.01 17.81
C LEU A 314 -1.07 -2.47 18.58
N ASP A 315 -0.94 -3.47 19.47
CA ASP A 315 -2.05 -3.94 20.32
C ASP A 315 -2.61 -2.82 21.22
N SER A 316 -1.72 -1.95 21.73
CA SER A 316 -2.12 -0.76 22.49
C SER A 316 -2.92 0.21 21.62
N ILE A 317 -2.51 0.42 20.37
CA ILE A 317 -3.23 1.29 19.42
C ILE A 317 -4.59 0.70 19.07
N VAL A 318 -4.70 -0.62 18.82
CA VAL A 318 -5.98 -1.31 18.63
C VAL A 318 -6.93 -1.02 19.79
N SER A 319 -6.43 -1.12 21.03
CA SER A 319 -7.21 -0.86 22.24
C SER A 319 -7.70 0.59 22.33
N VAL A 320 -6.85 1.57 22.02
CA VAL A 320 -7.20 3.00 21.99
C VAL A 320 -8.28 3.28 20.95
N ILE A 321 -8.13 2.75 19.73
CA ILE A 321 -9.09 2.93 18.65
C ILE A 321 -10.43 2.27 18.99
N ALA A 322 -10.40 1.06 19.53
CA ALA A 322 -11.60 0.34 19.95
C ALA A 322 -12.38 1.12 21.03
N GLU A 323 -11.69 1.61 22.06
CA GLU A 323 -12.31 2.41 23.12
C GLU A 323 -12.93 3.70 22.57
N ARG A 324 -12.17 4.45 21.76
CA ARG A 324 -12.66 5.68 21.13
C ARG A 324 -13.88 5.44 20.24
N ASN A 325 -13.97 4.28 19.60
CA ASN A 325 -15.06 3.91 18.70
C ASN A 325 -16.35 3.46 19.40
N LYS A 326 -16.30 3.01 20.66
CA LYS A 326 -17.50 2.52 21.40
C LYS A 326 -18.66 3.52 21.41
N ASN A 327 -18.35 4.81 21.49
CA ASN A 327 -19.34 5.88 21.62
C ASN A 327 -19.59 6.65 20.32
N LYS A 328 -19.20 6.10 19.16
CA LYS A 328 -19.35 6.77 17.85
C LYS A 328 -20.51 6.19 17.07
N LYS A 329 -21.34 7.08 16.50
CA LYS A 329 -22.42 6.71 15.57
C LYS A 329 -21.87 6.01 14.31
N LEU A 330 -20.74 6.50 13.82
CA LEU A 330 -20.00 5.91 12.72
C LEU A 330 -18.54 5.69 13.15
N PRO A 331 -18.21 4.49 13.66
CA PRO A 331 -16.84 4.15 14.03
C PRO A 331 -15.88 4.21 12.84
N TYR A 332 -14.61 4.52 13.11
CA TYR A 332 -13.54 4.52 12.12
C TYR A 332 -12.53 3.44 12.49
N TYR A 333 -12.47 2.36 11.70
CA TYR A 333 -11.61 1.19 11.97
C TYR A 333 -10.45 1.01 10.97
N TYR A 334 -10.35 1.86 9.95
CA TYR A 334 -9.48 1.61 8.80
C TYR A 334 -7.98 1.67 9.12
N LEU A 335 -7.63 2.31 10.24
CA LEU A 335 -6.26 2.36 10.76
C LEU A 335 -6.10 1.59 12.08
N SER A 336 -7.04 0.69 12.40
CA SER A 336 -6.86 -0.27 13.48
C SER A 336 -5.82 -1.31 13.04
N PRO A 337 -4.70 -1.50 13.75
CA PRO A 337 -3.60 -2.36 13.28
C PRO A 337 -3.97 -3.80 12.95
N ASP A 338 -5.00 -4.35 13.61
CA ASP A 338 -5.61 -5.67 13.31
C ASP A 338 -6.34 -5.74 11.96
N ARG A 339 -6.35 -4.63 11.20
CA ARG A 339 -6.99 -4.51 9.88
C ARG A 339 -6.10 -3.82 8.84
N ILE A 340 -4.83 -3.56 9.16
CA ILE A 340 -3.86 -2.97 8.24
C ILE A 340 -2.98 -4.11 7.71
N PRO A 341 -3.04 -4.49 6.42
CA PRO A 341 -2.09 -5.45 5.87
C PRO A 341 -0.65 -4.93 5.87
N ASN A 342 0.33 -5.83 5.91
CA ASN A 342 1.75 -5.45 5.81
C ASN A 342 2.10 -4.74 4.49
N SER A 343 1.37 -5.05 3.42
CA SER A 343 1.70 -4.62 2.05
C SER A 343 0.45 -4.31 1.21
N VAL A 344 0.69 -3.81 0.01
CA VAL A 344 -0.36 -3.57 -1.00
C VAL A 344 -0.63 -4.89 -1.73
N ALA A 345 -1.57 -5.69 -1.21
CA ALA A 345 -1.83 -7.06 -1.69
C ALA A 345 -3.32 -7.38 -1.96
N ILE A 346 -4.19 -6.37 -1.95
CA ILE A 346 -5.62 -6.48 -2.26
C ILE A 346 -5.96 -6.06 -3.69
#